data_AF-A0A7W8G009-F1
#
_entry.id   AF-A0A7W8G009-F1
#
_cell.length_a   1.000
_cell.length_b   1.000
_cell.length_c   1.000
_cell.angle_alpha   90.00
_cell.angle_beta   90.00
_cell.angle_gamma   90.00
#
_symmetry.space_group_name_H-M   'P 1'
#
loop_
_entity.id
_entity.type
_entity.pdbx_description
1 polymer ?
#
loop_
_entity_poly.entity_id
_entity_poly.type
_entity_poly.pdbx_seq_one_letter_code
_entity_poly.pdbx_strand_id
1 'polypeptide(L)'
;MPTPAEVRINARLTGRDAERFSQLLEREGMSASELLRAALREYHARHLPAVPDALAVLARHGFVGGGEGPEDLSAGYKHYLDDALEAKHRWRVQEP
;
A
#
# COMPACT_ATOMS: atom_id res chain seq x y z
N MET A 1 -3.28 5.41 9.84
CA MET A 1 -2.27 6.36 10.38
C MET A 1 -2.77 7.76 10.08
N PRO A 2 -2.91 8.67 11.05
CA PRO A 2 -3.28 10.04 10.75
C PRO A 2 -2.16 10.68 9.92
N THR A 3 -2.49 11.18 8.74
CA THR A 3 -1.57 11.97 7.92
C THR A 3 -1.31 13.28 8.67
N PRO A 4 -0.06 13.64 8.98
CA PRO A 4 0.19 14.91 9.64
C PRO A 4 -0.21 16.06 8.70
N ALA A 5 -1.11 16.93 9.17
CA ALA A 5 -1.57 18.10 8.41
C ALA A 5 -0.42 19.09 8.13
N GLU A 6 0.61 19.10 8.96
CA GLU A 6 1.79 19.94 8.84
C GLU A 6 3.03 19.23 9.41
N VAL A 7 4.18 19.40 8.75
CA VAL A 7 5.49 18.92 9.22
C VAL A 7 6.50 20.07 9.13
N ARG A 8 7.15 20.41 10.25
CA ARG A 8 8.24 21.38 10.28
C ARG A 8 9.57 20.69 9.96
N ILE A 9 10.29 21.22 8.98
CA ILE A 9 11.61 20.72 8.57
C ILE A 9 12.67 21.71 9.06
N ASN A 10 13.60 21.24 9.90
CA ASN A 10 14.83 21.97 10.21
C ASN A 10 15.99 21.23 9.53
N ALA A 11 16.52 21.79 8.44
CA ALA A 11 17.63 21.20 7.69
C ALA A 11 18.69 22.27 7.40
N ARG A 12 19.96 21.87 7.48
CA ARG A 12 21.08 22.73 7.10
C ARG A 12 21.70 22.18 5.82
N LEU A 13 21.59 22.95 4.74
CA LEU A 13 22.32 22.68 3.51
C LEU A 13 23.75 23.22 3.65
N THR A 14 24.73 22.47 3.19
CA THR A 14 26.15 22.87 3.23
C THR A 14 26.82 22.57 1.89
N GLY A 15 27.94 23.26 1.63
CA GLY A 15 28.74 23.05 0.42
C GLY A 15 27.94 23.24 -0.87
N ARG A 16 28.13 22.30 -1.81
CA ARG A 16 27.53 22.36 -3.16
C ARG A 16 26.01 22.36 -3.18
N ASP A 17 25.37 21.75 -2.18
CA ASP A 17 23.90 21.72 -2.13
C ASP A 17 23.34 23.08 -1.72
N ALA A 18 24.05 23.81 -0.85
CA ALA A 18 23.71 25.20 -0.53
C ALA A 18 23.89 26.10 -1.76
N GLU A 19 25.00 25.95 -2.49
CA GLU A 19 25.26 26.70 -3.73
C GLU A 19 24.17 26.49 -4.78
N ARG A 20 23.81 25.22 -5.06
CA ARG A 20 22.75 24.86 -6.00
C ARG A 20 21.39 25.41 -5.57
N PHE A 21 21.10 25.34 -4.27
CA PHE A 21 19.84 25.86 -3.74
C PHE A 21 19.75 27.38 -3.90
N SER A 22 20.84 28.12 -3.62
CA SER A 22 20.89 29.57 -3.83
C SER A 22 20.72 29.95 -5.31
N GLN A 23 21.40 29.24 -6.22
CA GLN A 23 21.26 29.48 -7.67
C GLN A 23 19.82 29.28 -8.15
N LEU A 24 19.15 28.24 -7.63
CA LEU A 24 17.74 27.98 -7.96
C LEU A 24 16.83 29.09 -7.42
N LEU A 25 17.08 29.59 -6.21
CA LEU A 25 16.30 30.70 -5.65
C LEU A 25 16.42 31.97 -6.49
N GLU A 26 17.65 32.32 -6.87
CA GLU A 26 17.92 33.51 -7.69
C GLU A 26 17.26 33.41 -9.07
N ARG A 27 17.30 32.22 -9.69
CA ARG A 27 16.77 32.01 -11.03
C ARG A 27 15.25 31.98 -11.08
N GLU A 28 14.62 31.33 -10.11
CA GLU A 28 13.17 31.07 -10.11
C GLU A 28 12.38 32.21 -9.45
N GLY A 29 13.04 33.10 -8.68
CA GLY A 29 12.38 34.20 -7.96
C GLY A 29 11.41 33.73 -6.87
N MET A 30 11.54 32.50 -6.39
CA MET A 30 10.68 31.88 -5.39
C MET A 30 11.27 32.02 -3.98
N SER A 31 10.42 31.88 -2.96
CA SER A 31 10.91 31.69 -1.59
C SER A 31 11.52 30.31 -1.38
N ALA A 32 12.41 30.18 -0.39
CA ALA A 32 13.00 28.89 0.02
C ALA A 32 11.95 27.81 0.30
N SER A 33 10.84 28.17 0.94
CA SER A 33 9.76 27.23 1.24
C SER A 33 8.98 26.81 0.00
N GLU A 34 8.78 27.70 -0.97
CA GLU A 34 8.13 27.35 -2.25
C GLU A 34 9.00 26.41 -3.08
N LEU A 35 10.28 26.74 -3.21
CA LEU A 35 11.25 25.90 -3.92
C LEU A 35 11.33 24.50 -3.29
N LEU A 36 11.42 24.43 -1.96
CA LEU A 36 11.46 23.14 -1.25
C LEU A 36 10.17 22.34 -1.43
N ARG A 37 9.00 22.99 -1.39
CA ARG A 37 7.70 22.33 -1.65
C ARG A 37 7.60 21.81 -3.08
N ALA A 38 8.06 22.58 -4.06
CA ALA A 38 8.10 22.16 -5.46
C ALA A 38 9.03 20.95 -5.66
N ALA A 39 10.24 21.02 -5.11
CA ALA A 39 11.21 19.93 -5.17
C ALA A 39 10.69 18.64 -4.50
N LEU A 40 10.01 18.75 -3.36
CA LEU A 40 9.40 17.60 -2.68
C LEU A 40 8.27 16.98 -3.50
N ARG A 41 7.40 17.80 -4.12
CA ARG A 41 6.33 17.30 -5.00
C ARG A 41 6.91 16.55 -6.20
N GLU A 42 7.94 17.12 -6.81
CA GLU A 42 8.64 16.52 -7.94
C GLU A 42 9.35 15.22 -7.55
N TYR A 43 10.07 15.23 -6.43
CA TYR A 43 10.73 14.04 -5.89
C TYR A 43 9.73 12.93 -5.60
N HIS A 44 8.61 13.27 -4.95
CA HIS A 44 7.52 12.34 -4.65
C HIS A 44 6.94 11.74 -5.93
N ALA A 45 6.61 12.56 -6.93
CA ALA A 45 6.05 12.10 -8.19
C ALA A 45 6.98 11.13 -8.95
N ARG A 46 8.30 11.34 -8.85
CA ARG A 46 9.30 10.47 -9.50
C ARG A 46 9.59 9.18 -8.74
N HIS A 47 9.56 9.20 -7.41
CA HIS A 47 10.11 8.11 -6.58
C HIS A 47 9.08 7.31 -5.81
N LEU A 48 7.87 7.83 -5.60
CA LEU A 48 6.79 6.99 -5.11
C LEU A 48 6.16 6.30 -6.33
N PRO A 49 6.31 4.97 -6.49
CA PRO A 49 5.47 4.26 -7.44
C PRO A 49 4.02 4.57 -7.07
N ALA A 50 3.18 4.83 -8.07
CA ALA A 50 1.74 4.87 -7.86
C ALA A 50 1.40 3.60 -7.07
N VAL A 51 0.84 3.77 -5.85
CA VAL A 51 0.29 2.65 -5.10
C VAL A 51 -0.61 1.95 -6.11
N PRO A 52 -0.25 0.73 -6.55
CA PRO A 52 -0.93 0.17 -7.69
C PRO A 52 -2.37 0.00 -7.26
N ASP A 53 -3.27 0.65 -8.00
CA ASP A 53 -4.71 0.56 -7.77
C ASP A 53 -5.04 -0.93 -7.62
N ALA A 54 -5.66 -1.30 -6.51
CA ALA A 54 -5.96 -2.70 -6.21
C ALA A 54 -6.73 -3.34 -7.39
N LEU A 55 -7.55 -2.55 -8.09
CA LEU A 55 -8.23 -2.97 -9.30
C LEU A 55 -7.26 -3.19 -10.48
N ALA A 56 -6.25 -2.33 -10.65
CA ALA A 56 -5.22 -2.50 -11.67
C ALA A 56 -4.31 -3.71 -11.39
N VAL A 57 -4.00 -4.00 -10.12
CA VAL A 57 -3.28 -5.22 -9.72
C VAL A 57 -4.10 -6.46 -10.06
N LEU A 58 -5.38 -6.48 -9.65
CA LEU A 58 -6.31 -7.57 -9.96
C LEU A 58 -6.49 -7.77 -11.47
N ALA A 59 -6.63 -6.68 -12.23
CA ALA A 59 -6.81 -6.74 -13.68
C ALA A 59 -5.56 -7.27 -14.40
N ARG A 60 -4.36 -6.91 -13.93
CA ARG A 60 -3.10 -7.30 -14.56
C ARG A 60 -2.64 -8.71 -14.18
N HIS A 61 -2.80 -9.09 -12.92
CA HIS A 61 -2.26 -10.34 -12.38
C HIS A 61 -3.34 -11.41 -12.16
N GLY A 62 -4.61 -11.06 -12.35
CA GLY A 62 -5.74 -11.92 -12.00
C GLY A 62 -5.96 -11.98 -10.49
N PHE A 63 -6.87 -12.87 -10.07
CA PHE A 63 -7.14 -13.12 -8.67
C PHE A 63 -6.01 -13.93 -8.03
N VAL A 64 -5.29 -13.34 -7.08
CA VAL A 64 -4.31 -14.05 -6.24
C VAL A 64 -5.00 -14.41 -4.93
N GLY A 65 -5.61 -15.60 -4.91
CA GLY A 65 -6.15 -16.20 -3.69
C GLY A 65 -5.10 -17.08 -3.03
N GLY A 66 -4.77 -16.80 -1.76
CA GLY A 66 -3.98 -17.69 -0.92
C GLY A 66 -4.89 -18.43 0.05
N GLY A 67 -4.78 -19.75 0.08
CA GLY A 67 -5.44 -20.60 1.08
C GLY A 67 -4.55 -21.80 1.36
N GLU A 68 -4.40 -22.16 2.63
CA GLU A 68 -3.80 -23.43 3.03
C GLU A 68 -4.92 -24.48 3.10
N GLY A 69 -4.70 -25.64 2.48
CA GLY A 69 -5.68 -26.71 2.47
C GLY A 69 -5.14 -27.98 1.84
N PRO A 70 -5.89 -29.09 1.95
CA PRO A 70 -5.54 -30.36 1.34
C PRO A 70 -5.35 -30.23 -0.19
N GLU A 71 -4.38 -30.95 -0.76
CA GLU A 71 -4.08 -30.92 -2.20
C GLU A 71 -5.27 -31.37 -3.05
N ASP A 72 -6.14 -32.21 -2.50
CA ASP A 72 -7.35 -32.74 -3.10
C ASP A 72 -8.63 -31.97 -2.74
N LEU A 73 -8.50 -30.77 -2.12
CA LEU A 73 -9.65 -29.98 -1.67
C LEU A 73 -10.68 -29.75 -2.77
N SER A 74 -10.25 -29.53 -4.01
CA SER A 74 -11.17 -29.32 -5.15
C SER A 74 -12.02 -30.55 -5.48
N ALA A 75 -11.44 -31.76 -5.37
CA ALA A 75 -12.11 -33.01 -5.66
C ALA A 75 -12.91 -33.53 -4.46
N GLY A 76 -12.38 -33.33 -3.25
CA GLY A 76 -12.92 -33.84 -1.99
C GLY A 76 -13.78 -32.84 -1.20
N TYR A 77 -14.08 -31.65 -1.73
CA TYR A 77 -14.66 -30.54 -0.93
C TYR A 77 -15.91 -30.92 -0.14
N LYS A 78 -16.75 -31.82 -0.67
CA LYS A 78 -17.98 -32.27 0.01
C LYS A 78 -17.69 -33.05 1.28
N HIS A 79 -16.68 -33.92 1.27
CA HIS A 79 -16.29 -34.70 2.45
C HIS A 79 -15.74 -33.80 3.54
N TYR A 80 -14.84 -32.88 3.17
CA TYR A 80 -14.33 -31.88 4.11
C TYR A 80 -15.43 -30.99 4.68
N LEU A 81 -16.44 -30.66 3.86
CA LEU A 81 -17.58 -29.87 4.30
C LEU A 81 -18.47 -30.66 5.26
N ASP A 82 -18.77 -31.93 4.97
CA ASP A 82 -19.58 -32.79 5.82
C ASP A 82 -18.91 -32.99 7.19
N ASP A 83 -17.61 -33.31 7.21
CA ASP A 83 -16.83 -33.46 8.45
C ASP A 83 -16.84 -32.17 9.28
N ALA A 84 -16.61 -31.02 8.63
CA ALA A 84 -16.62 -29.73 9.30
C ALA A 84 -18.01 -29.35 9.83
N LEU A 85 -19.07 -29.70 9.09
CA LEU A 85 -20.45 -29.45 9.47
C LEU A 85 -20.87 -30.34 10.63
N GLU A 86 -20.52 -31.63 10.65
CA GLU A 86 -20.76 -32.52 11.79
C GLU A 86 -20.03 -32.06 13.06
N ALA A 87 -18.77 -31.64 12.91
CA ALA A 87 -17.99 -31.10 14.03
C ALA A 87 -18.63 -29.83 14.61
N LYS A 88 -19.17 -28.96 13.76
CA LYS A 88 -19.77 -27.67 14.15
C LYS A 88 -21.21 -27.80 14.62
N HIS A 89 -21.96 -28.72 14.04
CA HIS A 89 -23.35 -29.00 14.32
C HIS A 89 -23.45 -30.48 14.70
N ARG A 90 -23.27 -30.80 15.99
CA ARG A 90 -23.65 -32.12 16.50
C ARG A 90 -25.14 -32.30 16.25
N TRP A 91 -25.50 -33.03 15.20
CA TRP A 91 -26.87 -33.29 14.83
C TRP A 91 -27.59 -33.93 16.02
N ARG A 92 -28.48 -33.19 16.69
CA ARG A 92 -29.53 -33.77 17.52
C ARG A 92 -30.71 -34.05 16.60
N VAL A 93 -30.77 -35.26 16.07
CA VAL A 93 -32.02 -35.77 15.51
C VAL A 93 -32.96 -35.96 16.70
N GLN A 94 -33.95 -35.08 16.85
CA GLN A 94 -35.13 -35.40 17.65
C GLN A 94 -36.03 -36.26 16.76
N GLU A 95 -36.11 -37.54 17.06
CA GLU A 95 -37.20 -38.38 16.55
C GLU A 95 -38.53 -37.92 17.18
N PRO A 96 -39.64 -37.97 16.43
CA PRO A 96 -40.96 -37.55 16.90
C PRO A 96 -41.55 -38.46 18.00
#